data_AF-H2YPW8-F1
#
_entry.id   AF-H2YPW8-F1
#
_cell.length_a   1.000
_cell.length_b   1.000
_cell.length_c   1.000
_cell.angle_alpha   90.00
_cell.angle_beta   90.00
_cell.angle_gamma   90.00
#
_symmetry.space_group_name_H-M   'P 1'
#
loop_
_entity.id
_entity.type
_entity.pdbx_description
1 polymer ?
#
loop_
_entity_poly.entity_id
_entity_poly.type
_entity_poly.pdbx_seq_one_letter_code
_entity_poly.pdbx_strand_id
1 'polypeptide(L)'
;MEDWLHCNACYIRIIHKPESFSVTNCAHIFCNKCVAKAAGSMCVVCNRKCSFTLLHVKMPANTAIYFKEPKELVTKAMEMLKLSEDVRKFQSLQRKSLMKALTSKNEQKEKLLQAAVATMTKTKKENSDLKKFIIKNRKNIPSISPSHPFMTMQFSPDCSPPSSPQRISSRKTPPHYYSSVPS
;
A
#
# COMPACT_ATOMS: atom_id res chain seq x y z
N MET A 1 -35.84 -13.11 -26.40
CA MET A 1 -36.66 -13.10 -25.16
C MET A 1 -36.50 -14.47 -24.55
N GLU A 2 -36.09 -14.53 -23.29
CA GLU A 2 -35.72 -15.78 -22.63
C GLU A 2 -36.91 -16.74 -22.52
N ASP A 3 -36.77 -17.90 -23.14
CA ASP A 3 -37.77 -18.97 -23.23
C ASP A 3 -38.09 -19.64 -21.88
N TRP A 4 -37.23 -19.41 -20.89
CA TRP A 4 -37.35 -19.87 -19.52
C TRP A 4 -38.20 -18.97 -18.61
N LEU A 5 -38.49 -17.72 -19.01
CA LEU A 5 -39.25 -16.77 -18.19
C LEU A 5 -40.75 -17.12 -18.15
N HIS A 6 -41.23 -17.45 -16.96
CA HIS A 6 -42.64 -17.81 -16.72
C HIS A 6 -43.11 -17.39 -15.33
N CYS A 7 -44.43 -17.37 -15.13
CA CYS A 7 -45.02 -17.20 -13.81
C CYS A 7 -44.87 -18.49 -13.01
N ASN A 8 -44.23 -18.43 -11.84
CA ASN A 8 -44.05 -19.60 -10.96
C ASN A 8 -45.35 -20.09 -10.31
N ALA A 9 -46.47 -19.36 -10.41
CA ALA A 9 -47.77 -19.78 -9.87
C ALA A 9 -48.70 -20.42 -10.91
N CYS A 10 -48.70 -19.92 -12.16
CA CYS A 10 -49.62 -20.40 -13.20
C CYS A 10 -48.91 -20.90 -14.47
N TYR A 11 -47.58 -20.94 -14.48
CA TYR A 11 -46.72 -21.45 -15.54
C TYR A 11 -46.86 -20.76 -16.91
N ILE A 12 -47.58 -19.64 -16.98
CA ILE A 12 -47.67 -18.86 -18.21
C ILE A 12 -46.32 -18.22 -18.53
N ARG A 13 -45.82 -18.46 -19.74
CA ARG A 13 -44.56 -17.87 -20.21
C ARG A 13 -44.77 -16.42 -20.65
N ILE A 14 -43.73 -15.60 -20.48
CA ILE A 14 -43.76 -14.18 -20.87
C ILE A 14 -43.98 -14.00 -22.37
N ILE A 15 -43.52 -14.96 -23.19
CA ILE A 15 -43.70 -14.95 -24.66
C ILE A 15 -45.17 -15.04 -25.08
N HIS A 16 -46.04 -15.60 -24.23
CA HIS A 16 -47.46 -15.77 -24.57
C HIS A 16 -48.30 -14.55 -24.21
N LYS A 17 -47.79 -13.68 -23.33
CA LYS A 17 -48.50 -12.48 -22.89
C LYS A 17 -47.52 -11.37 -22.53
N PRO A 18 -47.60 -10.18 -23.17
CA PRO A 18 -46.87 -9.00 -22.74
C PRO A 18 -47.43 -8.38 -21.43
N GLU A 19 -48.18 -9.16 -20.63
CA GLU A 19 -48.58 -8.75 -19.29
C GLU A 19 -47.32 -8.45 -18.45
N SER A 20 -47.39 -7.46 -17.58
CA SER A 20 -46.27 -7.11 -16.71
C SER A 20 -45.94 -8.24 -15.72
N PHE A 21 -44.70 -8.71 -15.73
CA PHE A 21 -44.18 -9.67 -14.75
C PHE A 21 -43.48 -8.92 -13.61
N SER A 22 -43.53 -9.49 -12.41
CA SER A 22 -42.75 -9.03 -11.26
C SER A 22 -41.88 -10.15 -10.74
N VAL A 23 -40.64 -9.83 -10.38
CA VAL A 23 -39.71 -10.72 -9.69
C VAL A 23 -39.67 -10.36 -8.21
N THR A 24 -39.59 -11.37 -7.36
CA THR A 24 -39.42 -11.19 -5.92
C THR A 24 -37.94 -11.20 -5.52
N ASN A 25 -37.60 -10.61 -4.38
CA ASN A 25 -36.23 -10.71 -3.82
C ASN A 25 -35.80 -12.15 -3.48
N CYS A 26 -36.73 -13.11 -3.46
CA CYS A 26 -36.46 -14.54 -3.34
C CYS A 26 -36.33 -15.26 -4.71
N ALA A 27 -36.24 -14.50 -5.79
CA ALA A 27 -36.06 -14.95 -7.18
C ALA A 27 -37.22 -15.76 -7.80
N HIS A 28 -38.44 -15.68 -7.25
CA HIS A 28 -39.65 -16.18 -7.93
C HIS A 28 -40.32 -15.07 -8.76
N ILE A 29 -40.81 -15.44 -9.94
CA ILE A 29 -41.41 -14.56 -10.94
C ILE A 29 -42.92 -14.79 -10.99
N PHE A 30 -43.71 -13.72 -11.06
CA PHE A 30 -45.17 -13.79 -11.11
C PHE A 30 -45.74 -12.84 -12.16
N CYS A 31 -46.78 -13.28 -12.88
CA CYS A 31 -47.57 -12.37 -13.72
C CYS A 31 -48.44 -11.47 -12.84
N ASN A 32 -48.82 -10.29 -13.36
CA ASN A 32 -49.63 -9.32 -12.64
C ASN A 32 -50.93 -9.93 -12.04
N LYS A 33 -51.59 -10.85 -12.74
CA LYS A 33 -52.78 -11.55 -12.24
C LYS A 33 -52.51 -12.39 -10.99
N CYS A 34 -51.36 -13.05 -10.93
CA CYS A 34 -50.97 -13.83 -9.76
C CYS A 34 -50.51 -12.93 -8.61
N VAL A 35 -49.87 -11.80 -8.90
CA VAL A 35 -49.54 -10.78 -7.89
C VAL A 35 -50.80 -10.17 -7.28
N ALA A 36 -51.80 -9.81 -8.09
CA ALA A 36 -53.07 -9.24 -7.62
C ALA A 36 -53.87 -10.23 -6.74
N LYS A 37 -53.68 -11.53 -6.94
CA LYS A 37 -54.29 -12.59 -6.11
C LYS A 37 -53.49 -12.90 -4.85
N ALA A 38 -52.23 -12.48 -4.77
CA ALA A 38 -51.40 -12.73 -3.60
C ALA A 38 -51.86 -11.83 -2.45
N ALA A 39 -52.13 -12.44 -1.29
CA ALA A 39 -52.50 -11.73 -0.07
C ALA A 39 -51.28 -11.03 0.52
N GLY A 40 -50.98 -9.82 0.03
CA GLY A 40 -49.91 -8.97 0.54
C GLY A 40 -48.51 -9.35 0.03
N SER A 41 -47.50 -9.14 0.87
CA SER A 41 -46.08 -9.27 0.51
C SER A 41 -45.54 -10.70 0.69
N MET A 42 -46.35 -11.75 0.52
CA MET A 42 -45.91 -13.14 0.70
C MET A 42 -45.71 -13.85 -0.63
N CYS A 43 -44.55 -14.48 -0.80
CA CYS A 43 -44.28 -15.33 -1.95
C CYS A 43 -45.05 -16.65 -1.82
N VAL A 44 -45.90 -16.98 -2.78
CA VAL A 44 -46.71 -18.21 -2.78
C VAL A 44 -45.93 -19.49 -3.05
N VAL A 45 -44.66 -19.38 -3.47
CA VAL A 45 -43.81 -20.56 -3.76
C VAL A 45 -42.99 -20.96 -2.52
N CYS A 46 -42.41 -19.99 -1.82
CA CYS A 46 -41.52 -20.27 -0.68
C CYS A 46 -42.06 -19.77 0.67
N ASN A 47 -43.27 -19.21 0.71
CA ASN A 47 -43.96 -18.70 1.88
C ASN A 47 -43.16 -17.67 2.71
N ARG A 48 -42.21 -16.97 2.08
CA ARG A 48 -41.45 -15.88 2.70
C ARG A 48 -42.08 -14.52 2.40
N LYS A 49 -41.92 -13.58 3.34
CA LYS A 49 -42.20 -12.16 3.06
C LYS A 49 -41.17 -11.64 2.05
N CYS A 50 -41.66 -11.09 0.94
CA CYS A 50 -40.89 -10.68 -0.22
C CYS A 50 -41.40 -9.35 -0.76
N SER A 51 -40.47 -8.53 -1.27
CA SER A 51 -40.80 -7.39 -2.12
C SER A 51 -40.99 -7.86 -3.56
N PHE A 52 -41.93 -7.25 -4.27
CA PHE A 52 -42.16 -7.49 -5.70
C PHE A 52 -41.59 -6.31 -6.47
N THR A 53 -40.75 -6.60 -7.47
CA THR A 53 -40.14 -5.61 -8.35
C THR A 53 -40.52 -5.92 -9.78
N LEU A 54 -40.97 -4.92 -10.52
CA LEU A 54 -41.44 -5.09 -11.87
C LEU A 54 -40.28 -5.38 -12.85
N LEU A 55 -40.47 -6.40 -13.69
CA LEU A 55 -39.47 -7.02 -14.57
C LEU A 55 -39.26 -6.19 -15.85
N HIS A 56 -38.87 -4.93 -15.66
CA HIS A 56 -38.40 -3.95 -16.65
C HIS A 56 -38.03 -2.60 -15.98
N VAL A 57 -38.42 -2.40 -14.72
CA VAL A 57 -37.98 -1.26 -13.90
C VAL A 57 -36.52 -1.50 -13.48
N LYS A 58 -35.81 -0.43 -13.10
CA LYS A 58 -34.46 -0.50 -12.48
C LYS A 58 -34.48 -1.47 -11.29
N MET A 59 -34.19 -2.76 -11.55
CA MET A 59 -34.15 -3.80 -10.54
C MET A 59 -32.92 -3.58 -9.64
N PRO A 60 -33.02 -3.89 -8.33
CA PRO A 60 -31.86 -3.96 -7.45
C PRO A 60 -30.77 -4.88 -8.02
N ALA A 61 -29.50 -4.50 -7.86
CA ALA A 61 -28.37 -5.21 -8.49
C ALA A 61 -28.30 -6.70 -8.14
N ASN A 62 -28.66 -7.06 -6.91
CA ASN A 62 -28.73 -8.44 -6.41
C ASN A 62 -29.81 -9.29 -7.11
N THR A 63 -30.82 -8.67 -7.69
CA THR A 63 -31.91 -9.35 -8.41
C THR A 63 -31.67 -9.30 -9.92
N ALA A 64 -31.14 -8.17 -10.41
CA ALA A 64 -30.78 -7.99 -11.82
C ALA A 64 -29.72 -8.99 -12.31
N ILE A 65 -28.85 -9.47 -11.40
CA ILE A 65 -27.79 -10.44 -11.74
C ILE A 65 -28.33 -11.74 -12.34
N TYR A 66 -29.54 -12.17 -11.94
CA TYR A 66 -30.16 -13.41 -12.43
C TYR A 66 -30.64 -13.33 -13.88
N PHE A 67 -30.72 -12.12 -14.45
CA PHE A 67 -31.14 -11.87 -15.82
C PHE A 67 -29.96 -11.50 -16.74
N LYS A 68 -28.72 -11.63 -16.27
CA LYS A 68 -27.54 -11.45 -17.11
C LYS A 68 -27.20 -12.75 -17.83
N GLU A 69 -26.62 -12.63 -19.02
CA GLU A 69 -26.16 -13.79 -19.75
C GLU A 69 -25.04 -14.51 -18.95
N PRO A 70 -25.16 -15.83 -18.69
CA PRO A 70 -24.15 -16.56 -17.91
C PRO A 70 -22.73 -16.44 -18.48
N LYS A 71 -22.59 -16.35 -19.81
CA LYS A 71 -21.29 -16.17 -20.49
C LYS A 71 -20.62 -14.86 -20.09
N GLU A 72 -21.37 -13.76 -19.98
CA GLU A 72 -20.82 -12.47 -19.56
C GLU A 72 -20.25 -12.53 -18.14
N LEU A 73 -20.96 -13.21 -17.23
CA LEU A 73 -20.52 -13.39 -15.85
C LEU A 73 -19.20 -14.17 -15.77
N VAL A 74 -19.12 -15.25 -16.55
CA VAL A 74 -17.95 -16.11 -16.62
C VAL A 74 -16.76 -15.38 -17.23
N THR A 75 -16.95 -14.67 -18.34
CA THR A 75 -15.90 -13.85 -18.98
C THR A 75 -15.37 -12.80 -18.02
N LYS A 76 -16.26 -12.05 -17.37
CA LYS A 76 -15.87 -11.03 -16.39
C LYS A 76 -15.09 -11.63 -15.21
N ALA A 77 -15.50 -12.79 -14.72
CA ALA A 77 -14.76 -13.48 -13.65
C ALA A 77 -13.35 -13.88 -14.11
N MET A 78 -13.20 -14.41 -15.33
CA MET A 78 -11.89 -14.76 -15.89
C MET A 78 -10.98 -13.54 -16.07
N GLU A 79 -11.51 -12.42 -16.56
CA GLU A 79 -10.78 -11.16 -16.69
C GLU A 79 -10.27 -10.65 -15.33
N MET A 80 -11.13 -10.70 -14.31
CA MET A 80 -10.77 -10.33 -12.94
C MET A 80 -9.66 -11.21 -12.37
N LEU A 81 -9.72 -12.52 -12.63
CA LEU A 81 -8.66 -13.45 -12.21
C LEU A 81 -7.33 -13.13 -12.91
N LYS A 82 -7.35 -12.89 -14.22
CA LYS A 82 -6.16 -12.49 -14.99
C LYS A 82 -5.56 -11.20 -14.45
N LEU A 83 -6.39 -10.18 -14.20
CA LEU A 83 -5.94 -8.92 -13.61
C LEU A 83 -5.31 -9.13 -12.23
N SER A 84 -5.91 -9.98 -11.39
CA SER A 84 -5.37 -10.27 -10.06
C SER A 84 -3.97 -10.91 -10.13
N GLU A 85 -3.74 -11.78 -11.11
CA GLU A 85 -2.45 -12.42 -11.34
C GLU A 85 -1.40 -11.41 -11.84
N ASP A 86 -1.77 -10.52 -12.76
CA ASP A 86 -0.90 -9.44 -13.25
C ASP A 86 -0.48 -8.49 -12.11
N VAL A 87 -1.44 -8.10 -11.26
CA VAL A 87 -1.17 -7.28 -10.07
C VAL A 87 -0.21 -7.99 -9.12
N ARG A 88 -0.45 -9.28 -8.85
CA ARG A 88 0.42 -10.10 -7.98
C ARG A 88 1.84 -10.17 -8.52
N LYS A 89 2.00 -10.39 -9.82
CA LYS A 89 3.30 -10.43 -10.50
C LYS A 89 4.04 -9.10 -10.41
N PHE A 90 3.35 -7.99 -10.70
CA PHE A 90 3.93 -6.66 -10.58
C PHE A 90 4.43 -6.38 -9.16
N GLN A 91 3.58 -6.62 -8.15
CA GLN A 91 3.96 -6.41 -6.76
C GLN A 91 5.13 -7.30 -6.33
N SER A 92 5.19 -8.55 -6.79
CA SER A 92 6.32 -9.46 -6.53
C SER A 92 7.62 -8.92 -7.12
N LEU A 93 7.59 -8.41 -8.36
CA LEU A 93 8.76 -7.81 -9.00
C LEU A 93 9.25 -6.58 -8.23
N GLN A 94 8.34 -5.71 -7.79
CA GLN A 94 8.69 -4.54 -6.99
C GLN A 94 9.33 -4.91 -5.65
N ARG A 95 8.75 -5.88 -4.93
CA ARG A 95 9.33 -6.39 -3.68
C ARG A 95 10.73 -6.95 -3.92
N LYS A 96 10.93 -7.76 -4.97
CA LYS A 96 12.24 -8.30 -5.33
C LYS A 96 13.26 -7.21 -5.65
N SER A 97 12.86 -6.19 -6.41
CA SER A 97 13.72 -5.05 -6.73
C SER A 97 14.15 -4.29 -5.48
N LEU A 98 13.20 -3.98 -4.60
CA LEU A 98 13.48 -3.32 -3.32
C LEU A 98 14.44 -4.15 -2.45
N MET A 99 14.19 -5.46 -2.31
CA MET A 99 15.06 -6.33 -1.52
C MET A 99 16.49 -6.35 -2.06
N LYS A 100 16.67 -6.45 -3.39
CA LYS A 100 18.00 -6.35 -4.01
C LYS A 100 18.71 -5.04 -3.67
N ALA A 101 18.00 -3.91 -3.78
CA ALA A 101 18.56 -2.60 -3.46
C ALA A 101 18.95 -2.48 -1.97
N LEU A 102 18.12 -2.99 -1.06
CA LEU A 102 18.40 -2.99 0.37
C LEU A 102 19.59 -3.89 0.72
N THR A 103 19.67 -5.10 0.15
CA THR A 103 20.80 -6.01 0.33
C THR A 103 22.10 -5.35 -0.12
N SER A 104 22.14 -4.81 -1.33
CA SER A 104 23.35 -4.13 -1.86
C SER A 104 23.78 -2.94 -0.98
N LYS A 105 22.81 -2.14 -0.50
CA LYS A 105 23.10 -1.03 0.41
C LYS A 105 23.64 -1.52 1.76
N ASN A 106 23.13 -2.63 2.29
CA ASN A 106 23.62 -3.22 3.52
C ASN A 106 25.05 -3.74 3.35
N GLU A 107 25.36 -4.44 2.25
CA GLU A 107 26.71 -4.91 1.94
C GLU A 107 27.71 -3.74 1.84
N GLN A 108 27.30 -2.63 1.20
CA GLN A 108 28.15 -1.43 1.13
C GLN A 108 28.41 -0.83 2.52
N LYS A 109 27.37 -0.72 3.35
CA LYS A 109 27.51 -0.23 4.73
C LYS A 109 28.40 -1.13 5.57
N GLU A 110 28.29 -2.44 5.40
CA GLU A 110 29.12 -3.41 6.11
C GLU A 110 30.60 -3.25 5.75
N LYS A 111 30.94 -3.10 4.47
CA LYS A 111 32.31 -2.82 4.02
C LYS A 111 32.86 -1.52 4.61
N LEU A 112 32.05 -0.45 4.61
CA LEU A 112 32.44 0.83 5.21
C LEU A 112 32.66 0.72 6.72
N LEU A 113 31.80 -0.03 7.41
CA LEU A 113 31.92 -0.27 8.84
C LEU A 113 33.20 -1.07 9.16
N GLN A 114 33.50 -2.11 8.40
CA GLN A 114 34.73 -2.90 8.54
C GLN A 114 35.97 -2.02 8.35
N ALA A 115 35.99 -1.18 7.31
CA ALA A 115 37.10 -0.24 7.08
C ALA A 115 37.25 0.76 8.23
N ALA A 116 36.15 1.36 8.72
CA ALA A 116 36.18 2.30 9.83
C ALA A 116 36.69 1.65 11.13
N VAL A 117 36.27 0.41 11.43
CA VAL A 117 36.76 -0.35 12.58
C VAL A 117 38.26 -0.66 12.45
N ALA A 118 38.74 -1.04 11.27
CA ALA A 118 40.16 -1.27 11.03
C ALA A 118 41.00 0.01 11.22
N THR A 119 40.52 1.15 10.72
CA THR A 119 41.18 2.44 10.95
C THR A 119 41.18 2.81 12.43
N MET A 120 40.04 2.68 13.12
CA MET A 120 39.92 3.00 14.55
C MET A 120 40.88 2.17 15.41
N THR A 121 40.99 0.86 15.14
CA THR A 121 41.90 -0.02 15.88
C THR A 121 43.37 0.35 15.65
N LYS A 122 43.76 0.67 14.40
CA LYS A 122 45.11 1.17 14.07
C LYS A 122 45.42 2.48 14.79
N THR A 123 44.56 3.50 14.67
CA THR A 123 44.75 4.80 15.32
C THR A 123 44.75 4.70 16.84
N LYS A 124 43.97 3.78 17.44
CA LYS A 124 44.00 3.51 18.88
C LYS A 124 45.34 2.91 19.32
N LYS A 125 45.92 2.00 18.52
CA LYS A 125 47.25 1.43 18.77
C LYS A 125 48.33 2.50 18.67
N GLU A 126 48.36 3.27 17.59
CA GLU A 126 49.30 4.38 17.40
C GLU A 126 49.21 5.41 18.54
N ASN A 127 48.00 5.79 18.95
CA ASN A 127 47.81 6.68 20.11
C ASN A 127 48.36 6.08 21.41
N SER A 128 48.15 4.78 21.65
CA SER A 128 48.72 4.10 22.81
C SER A 128 50.25 4.13 22.77
N ASP A 129 50.85 3.87 21.61
CA ASP A 129 52.31 3.82 21.46
C ASP A 129 52.94 5.23 21.59
N LEU A 130 52.31 6.26 21.02
CA LEU A 130 52.71 7.65 21.21
C LEU A 130 52.60 8.08 22.67
N LYS A 131 51.52 7.72 23.38
CA LYS A 131 51.39 7.99 24.83
C LYS A 131 52.53 7.36 25.63
N LYS A 132 52.88 6.10 25.35
CA LYS A 132 54.03 5.43 25.97
C LYS A 132 55.34 6.15 25.67
N PHE A 133 55.55 6.57 24.42
CA PHE A 133 56.74 7.32 24.01
C PHE A 133 56.86 8.66 24.74
N ILE A 134 55.77 9.42 24.85
CA ILE A 134 55.74 10.69 25.61
C ILE A 134 56.10 10.45 27.08
N ILE A 135 55.50 9.44 27.73
CA ILE A 135 55.80 9.11 29.13
C ILE A 135 57.28 8.76 29.32
N LYS A 136 57.86 7.99 28.39
CA LYS A 136 59.28 7.61 28.42
C LYS A 136 60.21 8.83 28.30
N ASN A 137 59.92 9.73 27.35
CA ASN A 137 60.75 10.90 27.08
C ASN A 137 60.55 12.05 28.08
N ARG A 138 59.41 12.11 28.79
CA ARG A 138 59.18 13.10 29.86
C ARG A 138 60.21 12.99 31.00
N LYS A 139 60.84 11.83 31.19
CA LYS A 139 61.93 11.62 32.17
C LYS A 139 63.28 12.22 31.74
N ASN A 140 63.42 12.65 30.48
CA ASN A 140 64.64 13.24 29.93
C ASN A 140 64.54 14.77 29.70
N ILE A 141 63.47 15.41 30.18
CA ILE A 141 63.34 16.88 30.17
C ILE A 141 63.85 17.39 31.52
N PRO A 142 64.96 18.15 31.57
CA PRO A 142 65.36 18.84 32.80
C PRO A 142 64.22 19.76 33.24
N SER A 143 63.89 19.77 34.53
CA SER A 143 63.00 20.76 35.13
C SER A 143 63.60 22.16 34.91
N ILE A 144 63.20 22.83 33.83
CA ILE A 144 63.48 24.26 33.67
C ILE A 144 62.53 24.97 34.64
N SER A 145 63.10 25.52 35.70
CA SER A 145 62.43 26.49 36.56
C SER A 145 61.86 27.63 35.71
N PRO A 146 60.62 28.10 35.96
CA PRO A 146 60.05 29.19 35.18
C PRO A 146 60.70 30.52 35.60
N SER A 147 61.85 30.84 35.00
CA SER A 147 62.53 32.12 35.15
C SER A 147 62.68 32.85 33.82
N HIS A 148 61.66 32.80 32.95
CA HIS A 148 61.47 33.77 31.87
C HIS A 148 59.98 33.88 31.53
N PRO A 149 59.51 35.10 31.19
CA PRO A 149 58.10 35.43 31.19
C PRO A 149 57.37 34.63 30.10
N PHE A 150 56.23 34.10 30.51
CA PHE A 150 55.23 33.47 29.66
C PHE A 150 54.96 34.40 28.47
N MET A 151 55.46 34.06 27.28
CA MET A 151 54.99 34.73 26.05
C MET A 151 53.55 34.30 25.85
N THR A 152 52.64 35.14 26.34
CA THR A 152 51.25 35.14 25.92
C THR A 152 51.24 35.27 24.41
N MET A 153 50.83 34.22 23.70
CA MET A 153 50.41 34.33 22.30
C MET A 153 49.23 35.30 22.28
N GLN A 154 49.50 36.57 22.02
CA GLN A 154 48.46 37.53 21.72
C GLN A 154 47.81 37.06 20.41
N PHE A 155 46.57 36.60 20.51
CA PHE A 155 45.72 36.46 19.34
C PHE A 155 45.53 37.85 18.73
N SER A 156 45.96 38.03 17.48
CA SER A 156 45.58 39.19 16.69
C SER A 156 44.04 39.29 16.64
N PRO A 157 43.43 40.49 16.80
CA PRO A 157 41.97 40.62 16.81
C PRO A 157 41.30 40.43 15.45
N ASP A 158 42.06 40.38 14.36
CA ASP A 158 41.49 40.37 13.00
C ASP A 158 41.58 38.99 12.36
N CYS A 159 40.57 38.17 12.62
CA CYS A 159 39.98 37.26 11.64
C CYS A 159 38.65 36.76 12.21
N SER A 160 37.57 37.46 11.86
CA SER A 160 36.20 37.00 12.06
C SER A 160 36.04 35.55 11.59
N PRO A 161 35.30 34.70 12.31
CA PRO A 161 35.01 33.36 11.81
C PRO A 161 34.20 33.49 10.51
N PRO A 162 34.48 32.68 9.48
CA PRO A 162 33.57 32.60 8.34
C PRO A 162 32.21 32.15 8.88
N SER A 163 31.19 32.95 8.57
CA SER A 163 29.79 32.68 8.86
C SER A 163 29.43 31.24 8.54
N SER A 164 28.73 30.60 9.49
CA SER A 164 28.31 29.20 9.45
C SER A 164 27.79 28.80 8.07
N PRO A 165 28.11 27.59 7.56
CA PRO A 165 27.44 27.08 6.38
C PRO A 165 25.94 26.96 6.71
N GLN A 166 25.11 27.66 5.93
CA GLN A 166 23.67 27.48 5.99
C GLN A 166 23.36 25.98 5.88
N ARG A 167 22.59 25.50 6.85
CA ARG A 167 21.98 24.17 6.81
C ARG A 167 21.11 24.08 5.56
N ILE A 168 21.63 23.46 4.50
CA ILE A 168 20.81 23.06 3.35
C ILE A 168 19.87 21.97 3.86
N SER A 169 18.63 22.38 4.13
CA SER A 169 17.51 21.47 4.35
C SER A 169 17.12 20.86 3.01
N SER A 170 17.68 19.71 2.67
CA SER A 170 17.22 18.89 1.54
C SER A 170 16.42 17.69 2.05
N ARG A 171 15.33 17.96 2.78
CA ARG A 171 14.28 16.96 2.97
C ARG A 171 13.28 17.07 1.82
N LYS A 172 13.61 16.48 0.67
CA LYS A 172 12.61 16.22 -0.37
C LYS A 172 11.69 15.12 0.15
N THR A 173 10.50 15.49 0.59
CA THR A 173 9.39 14.55 0.78
C THR A 173 9.01 13.97 -0.59
N PRO A 174 8.81 12.64 -0.73
CA PRO A 174 8.24 12.07 -1.94
C PRO A 174 6.82 12.61 -2.16
N PRO A 175 6.37 12.82 -3.40
CA PRO A 175 4.98 13.18 -3.66
C PRO A 175 4.07 12.03 -3.20
N HIS A 176 3.18 12.33 -2.25
CA HIS A 176 2.03 11.50 -1.92
C HIS A 176 1.13 11.42 -3.15
N TYR A 177 1.15 10.29 -3.86
CA TYR A 177 0.21 10.03 -4.94
C TYR A 177 -0.91 9.14 -4.41
N TYR A 178 -1.86 9.76 -3.69
CA TYR A 178 -3.16 9.16 -3.41
C TYR A 178 -4.22 10.25 -3.38
N SER A 179 -5.06 10.24 -4.41
CA SER A 179 -6.49 10.64 -4.49
C SER A 179 -6.77 10.78 -6.00
N SER A 180 -7.68 10.05 -6.64
CA SER A 180 -9.06 9.80 -6.23
C SER A 180 -9.61 8.60 -7.01
N VAL A 181 -10.37 7.74 -6.34
CA VAL A 181 -11.27 6.78 -7.00
C VAL A 181 -12.65 7.45 -7.04
N PRO A 182 -13.29 7.65 -8.21
CA PRO A 182 -14.65 8.18 -8.26
C PRO A 182 -15.65 7.14 -7.74
N SER A 183 -16.64 7.62 -6.98
CA SER A 183 -17.82 6.88 -6.51
C SER A 183 -18.75 6.48 -7.65
#